data_AF-A0A3G9J9L8-F1
#
_entry.id   AF-A0A3G9J9L8-F1
#
_cell.length_a   1.000
_cell.length_b   1.000
_cell.length_c   1.000
_cell.angle_alpha   90.00
_cell.angle_beta   90.00
_cell.angle_gamma   90.00
#
_symmetry.space_group_name_H-M   'P 1'
#
loop_
_entity.id
_entity.type
_entity.pdbx_description
1 polymer ?
#
loop_
_entity_poly.entity_id
_entity_poly.type
_entity_poly.pdbx_seq_one_letter_code
_entity_poly.pdbx_strand_id
1 'polypeptide(L)'
;MKLYEESMPASIGNAIYQYGDNSITKIIQYLEVDDEHGYILTPDAFYYAFKTKGSFLLKDLTDVMIRKVRHQEKELILVVHGIHHMFYAHDFDFGDLLDALEDQKAFTITYPMALDDRILYLIDVILHDIDDDVYEDTTLNDLQKEQLNSYLETVKNAESLDDTHFHIEMELLVDHVMDLCNALELDSEEIDALAQAQEEMNQQEDQMFDSFKDMYAQNKDKIKDVTGIDMDDLQNKSPEELNSMVDDLCTRFNISKDQLTELASRFASKHK
;
A
#
# COMPACT_ATOMS: atom_id res chain seq x y z
N MET A 1 5.14 25.62 3.59
CA MET A 1 5.25 26.28 4.92
C MET A 1 4.49 27.62 4.98
N LYS A 2 3.31 27.67 5.61
CA LYS A 2 2.69 28.94 6.07
C LYS A 2 2.91 29.09 7.57
N LEU A 3 4.06 29.63 7.96
CA LEU A 3 4.25 30.11 9.32
C LEU A 3 3.31 31.31 9.55
N TYR A 4 2.34 31.18 10.44
CA TYR A 4 1.53 32.32 10.88
C TYR A 4 2.33 33.18 11.87
N GLU A 5 3.35 33.89 11.38
CA GLU A 5 4.11 34.85 12.21
C GLU A 5 3.50 36.26 12.22
N GLU A 6 2.60 36.63 11.28
CA GLU A 6 2.15 38.04 11.19
C GLU A 6 0.63 38.31 11.27
N SER A 7 -0.24 37.29 11.16
CA SER A 7 -1.65 37.46 11.53
C SER A 7 -2.31 36.12 11.78
N MET A 8 -2.48 35.74 13.04
CA MET A 8 -3.25 34.54 13.35
C MET A 8 -4.70 34.70 12.85
N PRO A 9 -5.34 33.63 12.35
CA PRO A 9 -6.75 33.66 11.95
C PRO A 9 -7.66 34.22 13.04
N ALA A 10 -8.71 34.95 12.65
CA ALA A 10 -9.63 35.57 13.62
C ALA A 10 -10.32 34.54 14.54
N SER A 11 -10.46 33.30 14.07
CA SER A 11 -11.03 32.16 14.81
C SER A 11 -10.05 31.45 15.74
N ILE A 12 -8.74 31.73 15.67
CA ILE A 12 -7.74 31.01 16.48
C ILE A 12 -7.97 31.16 17.98
N GLY A 13 -8.53 32.30 18.40
CA GLY A 13 -8.84 32.56 19.80
C GLY A 13 -9.93 31.60 20.32
N ASN A 14 -10.90 31.26 19.46
CA ASN A 14 -11.89 30.24 19.77
C ASN A 14 -11.24 28.86 19.82
N ALA A 15 -10.40 28.52 18.86
CA ALA A 15 -9.67 27.24 18.85
C ALA A 15 -8.79 27.04 20.10
N ILE A 16 -8.02 28.06 20.50
CA ILE A 16 -7.21 28.02 21.73
C ILE A 16 -8.10 27.83 22.96
N TYR A 17 -9.25 28.50 23.02
CA TYR A 17 -10.21 28.33 24.10
C TYR A 17 -10.84 26.93 24.12
N GLN A 18 -11.25 26.42 22.96
CA GLN A 18 -11.98 25.17 22.82
C GLN A 18 -11.09 23.95 23.02
N TYR A 19 -9.87 23.95 22.48
CA TYR A 19 -9.00 22.77 22.50
C TYR A 19 -7.50 23.04 22.67
N GLY A 20 -7.04 24.29 22.61
CA GLY A 20 -5.66 24.65 22.89
C GLY A 20 -5.35 24.94 24.37
N ASP A 21 -4.24 25.67 24.58
CA ASP A 21 -3.75 26.13 25.88
C ASP A 21 -3.36 27.62 25.80
N ASN A 22 -3.58 28.38 26.87
CA ASN A 22 -3.21 29.80 26.95
C ASN A 22 -1.69 30.04 26.88
N SER A 23 -0.88 29.00 27.00
CA SER A 23 0.58 29.02 26.83
C SER A 23 1.05 28.89 25.37
N ILE A 24 0.13 28.67 24.42
CA ILE A 24 0.47 28.63 22.99
C ILE A 24 0.97 30.01 22.54
N THR A 25 2.23 30.07 22.13
CA THR A 25 2.91 31.29 21.67
C THR A 25 3.32 31.24 20.21
N LYS A 26 3.41 30.03 19.63
CA LYS A 26 3.76 29.78 18.24
C LYS A 26 2.88 28.67 17.68
N ILE A 27 2.46 28.84 16.44
CA ILE A 27 1.60 27.90 15.72
C ILE A 27 2.29 27.58 14.39
N ILE A 28 2.48 26.30 14.12
CA ILE A 28 3.04 25.79 12.88
C ILE A 28 1.91 25.63 11.87
N GLN A 29 0.86 24.95 12.30
CA GLN A 29 -0.28 24.64 11.47
C GLN A 29 -1.55 24.70 12.30
N TYR A 30 -2.63 25.08 11.64
CA TYR A 30 -3.95 25.21 12.23
C TYR A 30 -4.98 24.78 11.19
N LEU A 31 -5.90 23.93 11.64
CA LEU A 31 -7.06 23.53 10.87
C LEU A 31 -8.32 23.72 11.71
N GLU A 32 -9.31 24.38 11.12
CA GLU A 32 -10.66 24.51 11.64
C GLU A 32 -11.61 23.77 10.71
N VAL A 33 -12.25 22.73 11.23
CA VAL A 33 -13.29 22.00 10.48
C VAL A 33 -14.64 22.66 10.73
N ASP A 34 -14.92 22.99 11.98
CA ASP A 34 -16.04 23.80 12.41
C ASP A 34 -15.74 24.52 13.75
N ASP A 35 -16.75 25.14 14.37
CA ASP A 35 -16.62 25.91 15.61
C ASP A 35 -16.09 25.09 16.82
N GLU A 36 -16.24 23.76 16.80
CA GLU A 36 -15.88 22.84 17.90
C GLU A 36 -14.79 21.84 17.50
N HIS A 37 -14.56 21.62 16.20
CA HIS A 37 -13.63 20.60 15.69
C HIS A 37 -12.45 21.18 14.91
N GLY A 38 -11.27 20.64 15.17
CA GLY A 38 -10.04 21.05 14.51
C GLY A 38 -8.79 20.67 15.29
N TYR A 39 -7.64 21.16 14.83
CA TYR A 39 -6.36 20.96 15.51
C TYR A 39 -5.47 22.21 15.46
N ILE A 40 -4.56 22.29 16.42
CA ILE A 40 -3.45 23.23 16.46
C ILE A 40 -2.16 22.44 16.63
N LEU A 41 -1.26 22.57 15.66
CA LEU A 41 0.10 22.07 15.75
C LEU A 41 1.03 23.21 16.15
N THR A 42 1.80 22.98 17.20
CA THR A 42 2.83 23.88 17.72
C THR A 42 4.19 23.17 17.68
N PRO A 43 5.32 23.88 17.85
CA PRO A 43 6.63 23.23 17.87
C PRO A 43 6.80 22.17 18.96
N ASP A 44 6.06 22.26 20.06
CA ASP A 44 6.23 21.37 21.22
C ASP A 44 5.09 20.36 21.36
N ALA A 45 3.90 20.67 20.85
CA ALA A 45 2.67 19.97 21.16
C ALA A 45 1.64 19.99 20.02
N PHE A 46 0.84 18.94 19.98
CA PHE A 46 -0.33 18.82 19.13
C PHE A 46 -1.59 18.86 20.00
N TYR A 47 -2.54 19.73 19.64
CA TYR A 47 -3.83 19.91 20.31
C TYR A 47 -4.94 19.62 19.31
N TYR A 48 -5.97 18.89 19.73
CA TYR A 48 -7.07 18.54 18.84
C TYR A 48 -8.40 18.45 19.58
N ALA A 49 -9.47 18.70 18.83
CA ALA A 49 -10.82 18.30 19.17
C ALA A 49 -11.49 17.75 17.92
N PHE A 50 -11.77 16.45 17.95
CA PHE A 50 -12.63 15.78 16.96
C PHE A 50 -13.68 15.02 17.77
N LYS A 51 -13.73 13.70 17.64
CA LYS A 51 -14.54 12.83 18.51
C LYS A 51 -14.20 12.98 20.00
N THR A 52 -12.94 13.25 20.31
CA THR A 52 -12.46 13.56 21.66
C THR A 52 -11.56 14.78 21.62
N LYS A 53 -11.59 15.55 22.71
CA LYS A 53 -10.60 16.60 22.97
C LYS A 53 -9.36 15.98 23.59
N GLY A 54 -8.19 16.33 23.09
CA GLY A 54 -6.93 15.87 23.65
C GLY A 54 -5.75 16.72 23.22
N SER A 55 -4.61 16.43 23.83
CA SER A 55 -3.34 17.07 23.49
C SER A 55 -2.20 16.19 23.92
N PHE A 56 -1.08 16.26 23.21
CA PHE A 56 0.16 15.60 23.60
C PHE A 56 1.39 16.39 23.15
N LEU A 57 2.53 16.11 23.79
CA LEU A 57 3.81 16.69 23.41
C LEU A 57 4.41 15.90 22.25
N LEU A 58 4.93 16.59 21.23
CA LEU A 58 5.54 15.95 20.05
C LEU A 58 6.78 15.12 20.40
N LYS A 59 7.51 15.51 21.45
CA LYS A 59 8.65 14.73 21.95
C LYS A 59 8.24 13.32 22.39
N ASP A 60 6.99 13.15 22.83
CA ASP A 60 6.44 11.90 23.36
C ASP A 60 5.76 11.04 22.27
N LEU A 61 5.62 11.58 21.04
CA LEU A 61 5.16 10.83 19.87
C LEU A 61 6.21 9.78 19.49
N THR A 62 5.83 8.51 19.50
CA THR A 62 6.75 7.40 19.24
C THR A 62 6.52 6.73 17.90
N ASP A 63 5.28 6.73 17.40
CA ASP A 63 4.91 6.04 16.16
C ASP A 63 3.78 6.78 15.46
N VAL A 64 3.78 6.70 14.13
CA VAL A 64 2.77 7.27 13.25
C VAL A 64 2.33 6.14 12.33
N MET A 65 1.06 5.77 12.40
CA MET A 65 0.54 4.64 11.64
C MET A 65 -0.63 5.07 10.76
N ILE A 66 -0.65 4.59 9.52
CA ILE A 66 -1.78 4.75 8.61
C ILE A 66 -2.42 3.38 8.37
N ARG A 67 -3.72 3.27 8.61
CA ARG A 67 -4.49 2.05 8.32
C ARG A 67 -5.56 2.35 7.27
N LYS A 68 -5.52 1.64 6.14
CA LYS A 68 -6.60 1.56 5.16
C LYS A 68 -6.91 0.09 4.92
N VAL A 69 -8.18 -0.29 5.12
CA VAL A 69 -8.67 -1.63 4.77
C VAL A 69 -9.75 -1.45 3.70
N ARG A 70 -9.88 -2.40 2.76
CA ARG A 70 -10.98 -2.40 1.78
C ARG A 70 -12.32 -2.19 2.47
N HIS A 71 -13.13 -1.28 1.91
CA HIS A 71 -14.44 -0.88 2.45
C HIS A 71 -14.46 -0.21 3.84
N GLN A 72 -13.30 0.06 4.43
CA GLN A 72 -13.19 0.85 5.66
C GLN A 72 -12.60 2.21 5.34
N GLU A 73 -12.94 3.16 6.21
CA GLU A 73 -12.35 4.49 6.18
C GLU A 73 -10.86 4.44 6.54
N LYS A 74 -10.08 5.36 5.96
CA LYS A 74 -8.67 5.57 6.26
C LYS A 74 -8.53 6.14 7.69
N GLU A 75 -7.67 5.54 8.48
CA GLU A 75 -7.38 5.94 9.87
C GLU A 75 -5.93 6.39 10.01
N LEU A 76 -5.71 7.50 10.71
CA LEU A 76 -4.40 7.93 11.20
C LEU A 76 -4.31 7.62 12.70
N ILE A 77 -3.22 6.97 13.11
CA ILE A 77 -2.99 6.57 14.50
C ILE A 77 -1.66 7.16 14.96
N LEU A 78 -1.72 8.08 15.90
CA LEU A 78 -0.54 8.67 16.54
C LEU A 78 -0.34 8.01 17.91
N VAL A 79 0.81 7.35 18.10
CA VAL A 79 1.12 6.63 19.34
C VAL A 79 1.99 7.50 20.23
N VAL A 80 1.48 7.82 21.42
CA VAL A 80 2.16 8.67 22.40
C VAL A 80 2.25 7.92 23.72
N HIS A 81 3.45 7.57 24.17
CA HIS A 81 3.66 6.75 25.37
C HIS A 81 2.80 5.46 25.39
N GLY A 82 2.58 4.84 24.23
CA GLY A 82 1.75 3.64 24.09
C GLY A 82 0.23 3.90 24.11
N ILE A 83 -0.21 5.16 24.17
CA ILE A 83 -1.61 5.55 24.01
C ILE A 83 -1.85 5.86 22.53
N HIS A 84 -2.91 5.26 21.97
CA HIS A 84 -3.29 5.45 20.58
C HIS A 84 -4.26 6.63 20.46
N HIS A 85 -3.89 7.63 19.66
CA HIS A 85 -4.76 8.73 19.27
C HIS A 85 -5.20 8.50 17.82
N MET A 86 -6.50 8.29 17.61
CA MET A 86 -7.07 7.88 16.32
C MET A 86 -7.84 9.02 15.66
N PHE A 87 -7.61 9.22 14.37
CA PHE A 87 -8.26 10.22 13.53
C PHE A 87 -8.76 9.58 12.23
N TYR A 88 -9.81 10.13 11.63
CA TYR A 88 -10.47 9.55 10.45
C TYR A 88 -10.43 10.52 9.27
N ALA A 89 -10.39 10.00 8.04
CA ALA A 89 -10.22 10.85 6.85
C ALA A 89 -11.40 11.81 6.59
N HIS A 90 -12.60 11.53 7.10
CA HIS A 90 -13.70 12.50 7.08
C HIS A 90 -13.46 13.72 7.98
N ASP A 91 -12.57 13.61 8.98
CA ASP A 91 -12.26 14.71 9.88
C ASP A 91 -11.39 15.75 9.16
N PHE A 92 -10.33 15.30 8.47
CA PHE A 92 -9.40 16.17 7.74
C PHE A 92 -8.44 15.36 6.84
N ASP A 93 -7.74 16.07 5.94
CA ASP A 93 -6.65 15.50 5.14
C ASP A 93 -5.39 15.30 5.98
N PHE A 94 -4.89 14.06 6.03
CA PHE A 94 -3.73 13.70 6.81
C PHE A 94 -2.41 14.18 6.20
N GLY A 95 -2.33 14.35 4.87
CA GLY A 95 -1.07 14.69 4.18
C GLY A 95 -0.47 15.99 4.72
N ASP A 96 -1.29 17.05 4.73
CA ASP A 96 -0.94 18.35 5.31
C ASP A 96 -0.39 18.25 6.75
N LEU A 97 -0.96 17.38 7.58
CA LEU A 97 -0.52 17.20 8.96
C LEU A 97 0.79 16.40 9.03
N LEU A 98 0.94 15.36 8.22
CA LEU A 98 2.12 14.50 8.18
C LEU A 98 3.34 15.30 7.74
N ASP A 99 3.24 16.06 6.66
CA ASP A 99 4.31 16.96 6.18
C ASP A 99 4.76 17.92 7.30
N ALA A 100 3.79 18.53 7.99
CA ALA A 100 4.08 19.47 9.06
C ALA A 100 4.68 18.80 10.30
N LEU A 101 4.36 17.53 10.56
CA LEU A 101 4.94 16.75 11.63
C LEU A 101 6.37 16.31 11.29
N GLU A 102 6.63 15.86 10.06
CA GLU A 102 7.96 15.42 9.60
C GLU A 102 8.99 16.56 9.71
N ASP A 103 8.58 17.77 9.34
CA ASP A 103 9.36 19.01 9.52
C ASP A 103 9.81 19.24 10.98
N GLN A 104 9.03 18.76 11.96
CA GLN A 104 9.37 18.92 13.39
C GLN A 104 10.20 17.78 13.95
N LYS A 105 9.93 16.56 13.49
CA LYS A 105 10.56 15.35 14.01
C LYS A 105 10.52 14.28 12.95
N ALA A 106 11.68 13.71 12.63
CA ALA A 106 11.74 12.49 11.84
C ALA A 106 11.03 11.35 12.59
N PHE A 107 10.04 10.76 11.94
CA PHE A 107 9.40 9.50 12.32
C PHE A 107 9.29 8.63 11.08
N THR A 108 9.05 7.34 11.29
CA THR A 108 8.73 6.43 10.19
C THR A 108 7.24 6.19 10.22
N ILE A 109 6.58 6.34 9.07
CA ILE A 109 5.18 5.98 8.92
C ILE A 109 5.09 4.47 8.80
N THR A 110 4.28 3.84 9.64
CA THR A 110 4.03 2.40 9.59
C THR A 110 2.64 2.08 9.07
N TYR A 111 2.53 0.94 8.38
CA TYR A 111 1.33 0.53 7.67
C TYR A 111 0.77 -0.79 8.23
N PRO A 112 0.08 -0.78 9.39
CA PRO A 112 -0.43 -1.99 10.05
C PRO A 112 -1.69 -2.53 9.34
N MET A 113 -1.51 -2.99 8.10
CA MET A 113 -2.57 -3.56 7.26
C MET A 113 -2.09 -4.87 6.60
N ALA A 114 -3.02 -5.63 6.00
CA ALA A 114 -2.65 -6.83 5.25
C ALA A 114 -1.78 -6.45 4.06
N LEU A 115 -0.93 -7.37 3.60
CA LEU A 115 0.05 -7.09 2.55
C LEU A 115 -0.59 -6.51 1.28
N ASP A 116 -1.62 -7.18 0.76
CA ASP A 116 -2.33 -6.74 -0.45
C ASP A 116 -3.03 -5.37 -0.26
N ASP A 117 -3.63 -5.14 0.92
CA ASP A 117 -4.24 -3.84 1.25
C ASP A 117 -3.18 -2.73 1.34
N ARG A 118 -1.98 -3.05 1.85
CA ARG A 118 -0.82 -2.13 1.92
C ARG A 118 -0.33 -1.76 0.54
N ILE A 119 -0.18 -2.75 -0.33
CA ILE A 119 0.23 -2.55 -1.73
C ILE A 119 -0.78 -1.62 -2.42
N LEU A 120 -2.08 -1.92 -2.33
CA LEU A 120 -3.11 -1.08 -2.92
C LEU A 120 -3.03 0.37 -2.42
N TYR A 121 -2.90 0.55 -1.10
CA TYR A 121 -2.84 1.88 -0.49
C TYR A 121 -1.63 2.68 -0.98
N LEU A 122 -0.45 2.09 -0.96
CA LEU A 122 0.78 2.77 -1.39
C LEU A 122 0.74 3.12 -2.87
N ILE A 123 0.25 2.20 -3.70
CA ILE A 123 0.07 2.44 -5.14
C ILE A 123 -0.93 3.57 -5.38
N ASP A 124 -2.05 3.58 -4.68
CA ASP A 124 -3.05 4.65 -4.79
C ASP A 124 -2.45 6.02 -4.48
N VAL A 125 -1.64 6.13 -3.42
CA VAL A 125 -0.94 7.37 -3.06
C VAL A 125 0.06 7.77 -4.15
N ILE A 126 0.98 6.88 -4.53
CA ILE A 126 2.02 7.16 -5.52
C ILE A 126 1.43 7.60 -6.86
N LEU A 127 0.37 6.94 -7.33
CA LEU A 127 -0.25 7.29 -8.62
C LEU A 127 -0.95 8.66 -8.58
N HIS A 128 -1.61 9.00 -7.47
CA HIS A 128 -2.19 10.34 -7.32
C HIS A 128 -1.09 11.42 -7.19
N ASP A 129 -0.01 11.14 -6.48
CA ASP A 129 1.12 12.06 -6.36
C ASP A 129 1.80 12.32 -7.72
N ILE A 130 1.86 11.30 -8.60
CA ILE A 130 2.31 11.45 -9.98
C ILE A 130 1.32 12.30 -10.81
N ASP A 131 0.00 12.08 -10.65
CA ASP A 131 -1.03 12.82 -11.41
C ASP A 131 -1.11 14.30 -10.99
N ASP A 132 -0.95 14.57 -9.69
CA ASP A 132 -0.97 15.89 -9.08
C ASP A 132 0.39 16.62 -9.16
N ASP A 133 1.41 16.00 -9.79
CA ASP A 133 2.76 16.55 -9.98
C ASP A 133 3.46 16.91 -8.65
N VAL A 134 3.22 16.11 -7.61
CA VAL A 134 3.75 16.32 -6.25
C VAL A 134 5.27 16.10 -6.20
N TYR A 135 5.80 15.19 -7.01
CA TYR A 135 7.24 14.87 -7.06
C TYR A 135 8.13 15.94 -7.72
N GLU A 136 7.53 17.04 -8.20
CA GLU A 136 8.17 18.12 -8.98
C GLU A 136 8.85 17.62 -10.28
N ASP A 137 8.55 18.26 -11.42
CA ASP A 137 9.16 17.97 -12.74
C ASP A 137 8.80 16.60 -13.38
N THR A 138 7.70 15.98 -12.97
CA THR A 138 7.16 14.75 -13.58
C THR A 138 6.50 15.01 -14.94
N THR A 139 7.29 15.32 -15.97
CA THR A 139 6.74 15.49 -17.33
C THR A 139 6.46 14.15 -17.99
N LEU A 140 5.26 13.61 -17.75
CA LEU A 140 4.81 12.36 -18.36
C LEU A 140 4.65 12.50 -19.89
N ASN A 141 5.20 11.53 -20.63
CA ASN A 141 4.89 11.37 -22.05
C ASN A 141 3.49 10.76 -22.26
N ASP A 142 2.97 10.78 -23.49
CA ASP A 142 1.61 10.31 -23.79
C ASP A 142 1.39 8.83 -23.40
N LEU A 143 2.40 7.98 -23.57
CA LEU A 143 2.32 6.56 -23.19
C LEU A 143 2.26 6.39 -21.66
N GLN A 144 3.09 7.14 -20.92
CA GLN A 144 3.10 7.12 -19.45
C GLN A 144 1.78 7.64 -18.88
N LYS A 145 1.15 8.63 -19.53
CA LYS A 145 -0.19 9.09 -19.14
C LYS A 145 -1.26 8.03 -19.37
N GLU A 146 -1.21 7.31 -20.49
CA GLU A 146 -2.12 6.19 -20.74
C GLU A 146 -1.93 5.07 -19.70
N GLN A 147 -0.67 4.76 -19.35
CA GLN A 147 -0.35 3.78 -18.30
C GLN A 147 -0.88 4.22 -16.93
N LEU A 148 -0.60 5.45 -16.50
CA LEU A 148 -1.07 6.03 -15.25
C LEU A 148 -2.60 5.94 -15.12
N ASN A 149 -3.32 6.37 -16.16
CA ASN A 149 -4.79 6.29 -16.19
C ASN A 149 -5.29 4.84 -16.10
N SER A 150 -4.62 3.90 -16.77
CA SER A 150 -4.95 2.49 -16.68
C SER A 150 -4.74 1.94 -15.27
N TYR A 151 -3.65 2.33 -14.59
CA TYR A 151 -3.37 1.88 -13.22
C TYR A 151 -4.36 2.48 -12.21
N LEU A 152 -4.70 3.77 -12.34
CA LEU A 152 -5.75 4.41 -11.54
C LEU A 152 -7.11 3.72 -11.72
N GLU A 153 -7.44 3.29 -12.94
CA GLU A 153 -8.66 2.51 -13.17
C GLU A 153 -8.60 1.13 -12.50
N THR A 154 -7.45 0.44 -12.52
CA THR A 154 -7.25 -0.83 -11.80
C THR A 154 -7.43 -0.64 -10.29
N VAL A 155 -6.80 0.38 -9.70
CA VAL A 155 -6.94 0.71 -8.26
C VAL A 155 -8.41 0.92 -7.89
N LYS A 156 -9.13 1.70 -8.69
CA LYS A 156 -10.56 1.96 -8.48
C LYS A 156 -11.41 0.70 -8.55
N ASN A 157 -11.07 -0.23 -9.43
CA ASN A 157 -11.81 -1.48 -9.60
C ASN A 157 -11.39 -2.55 -8.57
N ALA A 158 -10.22 -2.41 -7.94
CA ALA A 158 -9.68 -3.39 -6.99
C ALA A 158 -10.59 -3.62 -5.77
N GLU A 159 -11.32 -2.58 -5.33
CA GLU A 159 -12.30 -2.73 -4.24
C GLU A 159 -13.46 -3.67 -4.59
N SER A 160 -13.74 -3.90 -5.88
CA SER A 160 -14.85 -4.75 -6.33
C SER A 160 -14.47 -6.21 -6.58
N LEU A 161 -13.18 -6.54 -6.49
CA LEU A 161 -12.66 -7.88 -6.75
C LEU A 161 -12.86 -8.80 -5.55
N ASP A 162 -13.05 -10.10 -5.84
CA ASP A 162 -12.91 -11.12 -4.80
C ASP A 162 -11.45 -11.27 -4.36
N ASP A 163 -11.22 -11.91 -3.21
CA ASP A 163 -9.89 -12.00 -2.61
C ASP A 163 -8.83 -12.66 -3.51
N THR A 164 -9.23 -13.61 -4.38
CA THR A 164 -8.27 -14.31 -5.24
C THR A 164 -7.84 -13.43 -6.41
N HIS A 165 -8.81 -12.79 -7.07
CA HIS A 165 -8.51 -11.84 -8.14
C HIS A 165 -7.81 -10.59 -7.58
N PHE A 166 -8.19 -10.13 -6.39
CA PHE A 166 -7.53 -9.00 -5.73
C PHE A 166 -6.04 -9.26 -5.50
N HIS A 167 -5.69 -10.41 -4.92
CA HIS A 167 -4.30 -10.78 -4.68
C HIS A 167 -3.48 -10.81 -5.98
N ILE A 168 -3.99 -11.48 -7.04
CA ILE A 168 -3.31 -11.55 -8.34
C ILE A 168 -3.14 -10.15 -8.96
N GLU A 169 -4.17 -9.30 -8.88
CA GLU A 169 -4.09 -7.95 -9.42
C GLU A 169 -3.09 -7.09 -8.64
N MET A 170 -3.03 -7.20 -7.30
CA MET A 170 -2.04 -6.48 -6.50
C MET A 170 -0.62 -6.90 -6.85
N GLU A 171 -0.43 -8.20 -7.13
CA GLU A 171 0.84 -8.76 -7.55
C GLU A 171 1.34 -8.16 -8.87
N LEU A 172 0.45 -8.04 -9.86
CA LEU A 172 0.80 -7.45 -11.15
C LEU A 172 0.96 -5.93 -11.06
N LEU A 173 0.10 -5.29 -10.26
CA LEU A 173 0.07 -3.84 -10.14
C LEU A 173 1.33 -3.31 -9.45
N VAL A 174 1.85 -3.99 -8.42
CA VAL A 174 3.08 -3.57 -7.75
C VAL A 174 4.26 -3.54 -8.71
N ASP A 175 4.43 -4.57 -9.55
CA ASP A 175 5.51 -4.62 -10.53
C ASP A 175 5.39 -3.47 -11.55
N HIS A 176 4.18 -3.25 -12.07
CA HIS A 176 3.92 -2.21 -13.06
C HIS A 176 4.15 -0.79 -12.53
N VAL A 177 3.76 -0.54 -11.28
CA VAL A 177 3.93 0.77 -10.65
C VAL A 177 5.38 1.01 -10.28
N MET A 178 6.09 -0.01 -9.78
CA MET A 178 7.53 0.09 -9.53
C MET A 178 8.32 0.36 -10.81
N ASP A 179 7.97 -0.29 -11.93
CA ASP A 179 8.57 -0.01 -13.25
C ASP A 179 8.33 1.44 -13.70
N LEU A 180 7.12 1.97 -13.46
CA LEU A 180 6.81 3.37 -13.76
C LEU A 180 7.63 4.33 -12.90
N CYS A 181 7.72 4.11 -11.59
CA CYS A 181 8.52 4.91 -10.68
C CYS A 181 10.00 4.91 -11.07
N ASN A 182 10.55 3.72 -11.39
CA ASN A 182 11.92 3.59 -11.88
C ASN A 182 12.15 4.33 -13.20
N ALA A 183 11.20 4.28 -14.13
CA ALA A 183 11.29 5.00 -15.40
C ALA A 183 11.21 6.52 -15.25
N LEU A 184 10.57 7.00 -14.19
CA LEU A 184 10.47 8.40 -13.81
C LEU A 184 11.59 8.84 -12.85
N GLU A 185 12.45 7.92 -12.42
CA GLU A 185 13.53 8.15 -11.43
C GLU A 185 13.00 8.79 -10.13
N LEU A 186 11.81 8.35 -9.68
CA LEU A 186 11.18 8.83 -8.45
C LEU A 186 11.79 8.19 -7.20
N ASP A 187 11.91 8.97 -6.15
CA ASP A 187 12.44 8.57 -4.84
C ASP A 187 11.55 9.18 -3.74
N SER A 188 10.83 8.33 -2.99
CA SER A 188 9.91 8.74 -1.93
C SER A 188 9.77 7.66 -0.87
N GLU A 189 9.36 8.03 0.34
CA GLU A 189 9.17 7.08 1.45
C GLU A 189 8.07 6.04 1.12
N GLU A 190 7.05 6.44 0.35
CA GLU A 190 5.99 5.54 -0.14
C GLU A 190 6.54 4.51 -1.12
N ILE A 191 7.47 4.91 -2.01
CA ILE A 191 8.12 4.01 -2.96
C ILE A 191 9.01 3.01 -2.22
N ASP A 192 9.76 3.46 -1.22
CA ASP A 192 10.55 2.58 -0.35
C ASP A 192 9.66 1.58 0.40
N ALA A 193 8.54 2.04 0.95
CA ALA A 193 7.56 1.18 1.61
C ALA A 193 6.91 0.18 0.64
N LEU A 194 6.68 0.57 -0.61
CA LEU A 194 6.14 -0.30 -1.65
C LEU A 194 7.16 -1.38 -2.05
N ALA A 195 8.43 -1.00 -2.22
CA ALA A 195 9.52 -1.93 -2.49
C ALA A 195 9.67 -2.97 -1.37
N GLN A 196 9.58 -2.55 -0.10
CA GLN A 196 9.58 -3.48 1.02
C GLN A 196 8.37 -4.42 0.96
N ALA A 197 7.18 -3.91 0.65
CA ALA A 197 5.98 -4.75 0.52
C ALA A 197 6.13 -5.79 -0.62
N GLN A 198 6.70 -5.40 -1.75
CA GLN A 198 6.99 -6.30 -2.87
C GLN A 198 7.98 -7.40 -2.44
N GLU A 199 9.04 -7.06 -1.70
CA GLU A 199 9.99 -8.06 -1.20
C GLU A 199 9.32 -9.05 -0.23
N GLU A 200 8.48 -8.56 0.69
CA GLU A 200 7.71 -9.41 1.59
C GLU A 200 6.76 -10.36 0.83
N MET A 201 6.16 -9.90 -0.27
CA MET A 201 5.31 -10.71 -1.15
C MET A 201 6.11 -11.83 -1.82
N ASN A 202 7.24 -11.48 -2.45
CA ASN A 202 8.11 -12.45 -3.10
C ASN A 202 8.64 -13.51 -2.11
N GLN A 203 8.99 -13.11 -0.90
CA GLN A 203 9.41 -14.04 0.15
C GLN A 203 8.28 -15.00 0.57
N GLN A 204 7.03 -14.54 0.61
CA GLN A 204 5.89 -15.41 0.91
C GLN A 204 5.64 -16.42 -0.23
N GLU A 205 5.77 -15.99 -1.48
CA GLU A 205 5.67 -16.88 -2.64
C GLU A 205 6.76 -17.95 -2.62
N ASP A 206 8.01 -17.56 -2.40
CA ASP A 206 9.15 -18.47 -2.32
C ASP A 206 8.96 -19.51 -1.20
N GLN A 207 8.51 -19.07 -0.03
CA GLN A 207 8.24 -19.98 1.10
C GLN A 207 7.08 -20.94 0.82
N MET A 208 6.02 -20.49 0.15
CA MET A 208 4.95 -21.38 -0.30
C MET A 208 5.48 -22.38 -1.33
N PHE A 209 6.25 -21.92 -2.31
CA PHE A 209 6.82 -22.77 -3.35
C PHE A 209 7.74 -23.84 -2.76
N ASP A 210 8.63 -23.46 -1.85
CA ASP A 210 9.51 -24.40 -1.14
C ASP A 210 8.70 -25.38 -0.27
N SER A 211 7.67 -24.91 0.42
CA SER A 211 6.78 -25.79 1.19
C SER A 211 6.02 -26.78 0.30
N PHE A 212 5.54 -26.35 -0.86
CA PHE A 212 4.90 -27.22 -1.85
C PHE A 212 5.89 -28.22 -2.42
N LYS A 213 7.11 -27.80 -2.73
CA LYS A 213 8.19 -28.65 -3.23
C LYS A 213 8.59 -29.70 -2.20
N ASP A 214 8.68 -29.33 -0.93
CA ASP A 214 8.96 -30.24 0.18
C ASP A 214 7.82 -31.23 0.40
N MET A 215 6.56 -30.75 0.36
CA MET A 215 5.39 -31.62 0.44
C MET A 215 5.32 -32.60 -0.74
N TYR A 216 5.66 -32.14 -1.95
CA TYR A 216 5.78 -32.98 -3.14
C TYR A 216 6.91 -33.99 -3.00
N ALA A 217 8.09 -33.58 -2.54
CA ALA A 217 9.23 -34.47 -2.32
C ALA A 217 8.90 -35.56 -1.29
N GLN A 218 8.16 -35.23 -0.24
CA GLN A 218 7.72 -36.16 0.79
C GLN A 218 6.59 -37.10 0.34
N ASN A 219 5.77 -36.71 -0.63
CA ASN A 219 4.62 -37.49 -1.13
C ASN A 219 4.77 -37.93 -2.59
N LYS A 220 5.99 -37.90 -3.13
CA LYS A 220 6.30 -38.15 -4.55
C LYS A 220 5.67 -39.44 -5.07
N ASP A 221 5.78 -40.53 -4.31
CA ASP A 221 5.24 -41.84 -4.70
C ASP A 221 3.70 -41.85 -4.75
N LYS A 222 3.04 -41.16 -3.79
CA LYS A 222 1.58 -41.06 -3.77
C LYS A 222 1.06 -40.16 -4.88
N ILE A 223 1.77 -39.08 -5.18
CA ILE A 223 1.37 -38.17 -6.26
C ILE A 223 1.60 -38.85 -7.61
N LYS A 224 2.70 -39.60 -7.79
CA LYS A 224 2.94 -40.45 -8.96
C LYS A 224 1.83 -41.49 -9.15
N ASP A 225 1.39 -42.14 -8.07
CA ASP A 225 0.29 -43.13 -8.12
C ASP A 225 -1.07 -42.51 -8.48
N VAL A 226 -1.34 -41.27 -8.06
CA VAL A 226 -2.63 -40.59 -8.31
C VAL A 226 -2.66 -39.87 -9.66
N THR A 227 -1.58 -39.17 -10.02
CA THR A 227 -1.51 -38.32 -11.22
C THR A 227 -0.90 -39.02 -12.42
N GLY A 228 -0.16 -40.12 -12.22
CA GLY A 228 0.60 -40.82 -13.25
C GLY A 228 1.83 -40.06 -13.75
N ILE A 229 2.20 -38.93 -13.11
CA ILE A 229 3.29 -38.06 -13.56
C ILE A 229 4.48 -38.21 -12.61
N ASP A 230 5.63 -38.58 -13.17
CA ASP A 230 6.91 -38.54 -12.49
C ASP A 230 7.70 -37.31 -12.96
N MET A 231 8.00 -36.39 -12.03
CA MET A 231 8.71 -35.15 -12.32
C MET A 231 10.20 -35.39 -12.68
N ASP A 232 10.79 -36.52 -12.28
CA ASP A 232 12.15 -36.88 -12.71
C ASP A 232 12.18 -37.31 -14.19
N ASP A 233 11.06 -37.84 -14.70
CA ASP A 233 10.89 -38.20 -16.10
C ASP A 233 10.65 -36.94 -16.96
N LEU A 234 10.12 -35.86 -16.39
CA LEU A 234 9.85 -34.60 -17.11
C LEU A 234 11.12 -33.83 -17.47
N GLN A 235 12.19 -33.91 -16.67
CA GLN A 235 13.46 -33.21 -16.94
C GLN A 235 14.24 -33.75 -18.14
N ASN A 236 13.96 -34.99 -18.59
CA ASN A 236 14.66 -35.64 -19.70
C ASN A 236 13.77 -35.96 -20.91
N LYS A 237 12.51 -35.50 -20.89
CA LYS A 237 11.53 -35.79 -21.95
C LYS A 237 11.58 -34.78 -23.08
N SER A 238 11.33 -35.27 -24.28
CA SER A 238 11.26 -34.44 -25.49
C SER A 238 9.99 -33.57 -25.49
N PRO A 239 9.98 -32.43 -26.22
CA PRO A 239 8.81 -31.55 -26.32
C PRO A 239 7.52 -32.26 -26.80
N GLU A 240 7.67 -33.34 -27.57
CA GLU A 240 6.57 -34.16 -28.08
C GLU A 240 5.95 -35.03 -26.97
N GLU A 241 6.76 -35.57 -26.06
CA GLU A 241 6.28 -36.35 -24.92
C GLU A 241 5.63 -35.47 -23.84
N LEU A 242 6.17 -34.26 -23.64
CA LEU A 242 5.57 -33.24 -22.78
C LEU A 242 4.17 -32.86 -23.29
N ASN A 243 4.01 -32.66 -24.60
CA ASN A 243 2.71 -32.37 -25.21
C ASN A 243 1.71 -33.52 -25.09
N SER A 244 2.19 -34.77 -25.16
CA SER A 244 1.35 -35.95 -24.92
C SER A 244 0.90 -36.06 -23.47
N MET A 245 1.76 -35.69 -22.51
CA MET A 245 1.39 -35.64 -21.09
C MET A 245 0.39 -34.51 -20.80
N VAL A 246 0.51 -33.38 -21.48
CA VAL A 246 -0.48 -32.28 -21.41
C VAL A 246 -1.82 -32.75 -22.00
N ASP A 247 -1.84 -33.51 -23.10
CA ASP A 247 -3.06 -34.12 -23.63
C ASP A 247 -3.71 -35.11 -22.65
N ASP A 248 -2.91 -35.95 -21.99
CA ASP A 248 -3.39 -36.90 -20.99
C ASP A 248 -3.92 -36.20 -19.73
N LEU A 249 -3.29 -35.10 -19.31
CA LEU A 249 -3.77 -34.23 -18.23
C LEU A 249 -5.08 -33.54 -18.58
N CYS A 250 -5.17 -32.97 -19.79
CA CYS A 250 -6.39 -32.36 -20.31
C CYS A 250 -7.54 -33.37 -20.33
N THR A 251 -7.26 -34.60 -20.73
CA THR A 251 -8.24 -35.69 -20.79
C THR A 251 -8.63 -36.20 -19.40
N ARG A 252 -7.68 -36.32 -18.45
CA ARG A 252 -7.96 -36.79 -17.08
C ARG A 252 -8.71 -35.78 -16.23
N PHE A 253 -8.39 -34.50 -16.36
CA PHE A 253 -9.02 -33.45 -15.58
C PHE A 253 -10.21 -32.79 -16.31
N ASN A 254 -10.49 -33.20 -17.55
CA ASN A 254 -11.55 -32.66 -18.39
C ASN A 254 -11.41 -31.13 -18.60
N ILE A 255 -10.16 -30.68 -18.76
CA ILE A 255 -9.76 -29.28 -18.98
C ILE A 255 -9.23 -29.17 -20.41
N SER A 256 -9.54 -28.08 -21.12
CA SER A 256 -9.04 -27.89 -22.48
C SER A 256 -7.56 -27.48 -22.50
N LYS A 257 -6.85 -27.85 -23.57
CA LYS A 257 -5.47 -27.41 -23.82
C LYS A 257 -5.34 -25.90 -23.79
N ASP A 258 -6.32 -25.18 -24.33
CA ASP A 258 -6.30 -23.71 -24.37
C ASP A 258 -6.36 -23.11 -22.96
N GLN A 259 -7.18 -23.65 -22.05
CA GLN A 259 -7.23 -23.22 -20.65
C GLN A 259 -5.92 -23.50 -19.91
N LEU A 260 -5.29 -24.64 -20.20
CA LEU A 260 -4.00 -25.03 -19.62
C LEU A 260 -2.86 -24.15 -20.14
N THR A 261 -2.93 -23.76 -21.42
CA THR A 261 -1.95 -22.87 -22.08
C THR A 261 -2.14 -21.44 -21.61
N GLU A 262 -3.37 -20.99 -21.39
CA GLU A 262 -3.67 -19.68 -20.81
C GLU A 262 -3.12 -19.57 -19.37
N LEU A 263 -3.35 -20.57 -18.54
CA LEU A 263 -2.74 -20.66 -17.20
C LEU A 263 -1.21 -20.66 -17.28
N ALA A 264 -0.62 -21.51 -18.12
CA ALA A 264 0.83 -21.57 -18.28
C ALA A 264 1.43 -20.24 -18.80
N SER A 265 0.72 -19.53 -19.69
CA SER A 265 1.17 -18.24 -20.21
C SER A 265 1.16 -17.16 -19.12
N ARG A 266 0.17 -17.17 -18.23
CA ARG A 266 0.10 -16.27 -17.06
C ARG A 266 1.23 -16.54 -16.05
N PHE A 267 1.64 -17.80 -15.89
CA PHE A 267 2.78 -18.17 -15.05
C PHE A 267 4.14 -17.93 -15.71
N ALA A 268 4.26 -18.07 -17.04
CA ALA A 268 5.52 -17.92 -17.75
C ALA A 268 5.96 -16.45 -17.94
N SER A 269 5.02 -15.50 -17.93
CA SER A 269 5.33 -14.06 -17.87
C SER A 269 5.95 -13.62 -16.54
N LYS A 270 5.92 -14.48 -15.51
CA LYS A 270 6.37 -14.23 -14.13
C LYS A 270 7.86 -14.53 -13.87
N HIS A 271 8.59 -15.09 -14.85
CA HIS A 271 9.96 -15.58 -14.66
C HIS A 271 10.96 -15.07 -15.72
N LYS A 272 10.82 -13.82 -16.16
CA LYS A 272 11.78 -13.17 -17.08
C LYS A 272 12.43 -11.95 -16.46
#